data_AF-H1Q3B1-F1
#
_entry.id   AF-H1Q3B1-F1
#
_cell.length_a   1.000
_cell.length_b   1.000
_cell.length_c   1.000
_cell.angle_alpha   90.00
_cell.angle_beta   90.00
_cell.angle_gamma   90.00
#
_symmetry.space_group_name_H-M   'P 1'
#
loop_
_entity.id
_entity.type
_entity.pdbx_description
1 polymer ?
#
loop_
_entity_poly.entity_id
_entity_poly.type
_entity_poly.pdbx_seq_one_letter_code
_entity_poly.pdbx_strand_id
1 'polypeptide(L)' 'MTKEEILQQLNDIFRRVLNNKLTLTYDMSAKDVDGWDSMTNLMLIGEIEKHYDIHFKMREIVKLANVGELCDTILKKIA' A
#
# COMPACT_ATOMS: atom_id res chain seq x y z
N MET A 1 3.63 -3.23 -15.83
CA MET A 1 2.94 -3.53 -14.56
C MET A 1 1.51 -3.06 -14.66
N THR A 2 0.55 -3.83 -14.17
CA THR A 2 -0.88 -3.53 -14.12
C THR A 2 -1.31 -3.23 -12.68
N LYS A 3 -2.51 -2.65 -12.50
CA LYS A 3 -3.05 -2.43 -11.15
C LYS A 3 -3.30 -3.75 -10.42
N GLU A 4 -3.73 -4.81 -11.13
CA GLU A 4 -3.92 -6.12 -10.51
C GLU A 4 -2.60 -6.71 -9.97
N GLU A 5 -1.50 -6.59 -10.74
CA GLU A 5 -0.18 -7.06 -10.29
C GLU A 5 0.29 -6.30 -9.04
N ILE A 6 0.11 -4.97 -9.02
CA ILE A 6 0.44 -4.15 -7.84
C ILE A 6 -0.40 -4.57 -6.64
N LEU A 7 -1.71 -4.76 -6.82
CA LEU A 7 -2.60 -5.17 -5.75
C LEU A 7 -2.17 -6.52 -5.15
N GLN A 8 -1.77 -7.48 -5.98
CA GLN A 8 -1.26 -8.78 -5.51
C GLN A 8 0.02 -8.61 -4.67
N GLN A 9 0.97 -7.81 -5.12
CA GLN A 9 2.21 -7.55 -4.38
C GLN A 9 1.95 -6.78 -3.07
N LEU A 10 1.06 -5.79 -3.10
CA LEU A 10 0.63 -5.08 -1.90
C LEU A 10 -0.03 -6.03 -0.91
N ASN A 11 -0.86 -6.97 -1.38
CA ASN A 11 -1.50 -7.95 -0.51
C ASN A 11 -0.46 -8.76 0.27
N ASP A 12 0.64 -9.18 -0.37
CA ASP A 12 1.73 -9.89 0.30
C ASP A 12 2.51 -9.01 1.27
N ILE A 13 2.77 -7.74 0.94
CA ILE A 13 3.43 -6.79 1.84
C ILE A 13 2.56 -6.55 3.09
N PHE A 14 1.27 -6.31 2.91
CA PHE A 14 0.32 -6.10 4.00
C PHE A 14 0.23 -7.33 4.90
N ARG A 15 0.16 -8.54 4.33
CA ARG A 15 0.19 -9.78 5.10
C ARG A 15 1.44 -9.93 5.95
N ARG A 16 2.60 -9.53 5.43
CA ARG A 16 3.88 -9.59 6.15
C ARG A 16 3.96 -8.56 7.27
N VAL A 17 3.60 -7.31 6.99
CA VAL A 17 3.71 -6.19 7.95
C VAL A 17 2.65 -6.31 9.04
N LEU A 18 1.40 -6.62 8.67
CA LEU A 18 0.29 -6.73 9.62
C LEU A 18 0.17 -8.12 10.24
N ASN A 19 0.97 -9.09 9.79
CA ASN A 19 0.91 -10.50 10.20
C ASN A 19 -0.53 -11.06 10.17
N ASN A 20 -1.30 -10.68 9.15
CA ASN A 20 -2.72 -10.97 9.04
C ASN A 20 -3.04 -11.63 7.68
N LYS A 21 -3.98 -12.57 7.63
CA LYS A 21 -4.43 -13.27 6.41
C LYS A 21 -5.54 -12.50 5.70
N LEU A 22 -5.33 -11.22 5.48
CA LEU A 22 -6.28 -10.36 4.77
C LEU A 22 -6.16 -10.55 3.24
N THR A 23 -7.19 -10.11 2.52
CA THR A 23 -7.16 -9.97 1.06
C THR A 23 -7.57 -8.54 0.73
N LEU A 24 -6.61 -7.74 0.26
CA LEU A 24 -6.88 -6.37 -0.11
C LEU A 24 -7.81 -6.29 -1.32
N THR A 25 -8.70 -5.30 -1.29
CA THR A 25 -9.43 -4.81 -2.46
C THR A 25 -9.12 -3.34 -2.67
N TYR A 26 -9.41 -2.81 -3.86
CA TYR A 26 -9.10 -1.41 -4.19
C TYR A 26 -9.82 -0.39 -3.28
N ASP A 27 -11.02 -0.74 -2.80
CA ASP A 27 -11.84 0.15 -1.98
C ASP A 27 -11.46 0.12 -0.49
N MET A 28 -10.65 -0.84 -0.05
CA MET A 28 -10.22 -0.96 1.34
C MET A 28 -9.35 0.23 1.77
N SER A 29 -9.59 0.70 2.99
CA SER A 29 -8.83 1.73 3.66
C SER A 29 -8.28 1.23 5.00
N ALA A 30 -7.48 2.04 5.68
CA ALA A 30 -7.00 1.74 7.03
C ALA A 30 -8.12 1.45 8.04
N LYS A 31 -9.35 1.93 7.79
CA LYS A 31 -10.51 1.66 8.65
C LYS A 31 -11.07 0.25 8.48
N ASP A 32 -10.84 -0.36 7.32
CA ASP A 32 -11.42 -1.66 6.94
C ASP A 32 -10.45 -2.81 7.24
N VAL A 33 -9.18 -2.49 7.48
CA VAL A 33 -8.11 -3.47 7.67
C VAL A 33 -7.64 -3.45 9.12
N ASP A 34 -7.88 -4.56 9.81
CA ASP A 34 -7.41 -4.75 11.18
C ASP A 34 -5.88 -4.75 11.25
N GLY A 35 -5.35 -3.93 12.17
CA GLY A 35 -3.91 -3.68 12.31
C GLY A 35 -3.35 -2.56 11.41
N TRP A 36 -4.14 -1.99 10.49
CA TRP A 36 -3.70 -0.84 9.70
C TRP A 36 -3.98 0.48 10.43
N ASP A 37 -2.96 1.01 11.11
CA ASP A 37 -2.97 2.28 11.83
C ASP A 37 -1.89 3.24 11.31
N SER A 38 -1.69 4.38 11.97
CA SER A 38 -0.67 5.36 11.57
C SER A 38 0.77 4.82 11.63
N MET A 39 1.08 3.93 12.56
CA MET A 39 2.41 3.34 12.73
C MET A 39 2.66 2.28 11.65
N THR A 40 1.72 1.35 11.46
CA THR A 40 1.86 0.34 10.40
C THR A 40 1.77 0.95 9.02
N ASN A 41 1.05 2.06 8.83
CA ASN A 41 1.07 2.80 7.57
C ASN A 41 2.48 3.27 7.19
N LEU A 42 3.27 3.78 8.14
CA LEU A 42 4.67 4.16 7.87
C LEU A 42 5.54 2.94 7.53
N MET A 43 5.35 1.81 8.21
CA MET A 43 6.06 0.57 7.89
C MET A 43 5.70 0.04 6.50
N LEU A 44 4.41 0.05 6.15
CA LEU A 44 3.90 -0.35 4.84
C LEU A 44 4.52 0.51 3.74
N ILE A 45 4.49 1.84 3.90
CA ILE A 45 5.11 2.75 2.94
C ILE A 45 6.60 2.43 2.79
N GLY A 46 7.34 2.24 3.88
CA GLY A 46 8.77 1.88 3.81
C GLY A 46 9.05 0.56 3.09
N GLU A 47 8.25 -0.48 3.32
CA GLU A 47 8.38 -1.75 2.61
C GLU A 47 7.99 -1.63 1.13
N ILE A 48 6.97 -0.84 0.79
CA ILE A 48 6.58 -0.57 -0.60
C ILE A 48 7.67 0.22 -1.33
N GLU A 49 8.22 1.27 -0.71
CA GLU A 49 9.34 2.03 -1.25
C GLU A 49 10.52 1.13 -1.59
N LYS A 50 10.90 0.25 -0.65
CA LYS A 50 11.98 -0.71 -0.84
C LYS A 50 11.67 -1.76 -1.90
N HIS A 51 10.41 -2.22 -1.99
CA HIS A 51 10.01 -3.25 -2.94
C HIS A 51 10.06 -2.76 -4.39
N TYR A 52 9.60 -1.53 -4.63
CA TYR A 52 9.52 -0.93 -5.97
C TYR A 52 10.68 0.01 -6.31
N ASP A 53 11.61 0.23 -5.37
CA ASP A 53 12.69 1.21 -5.48
C ASP A 53 12.16 2.63 -5.79
N ILE A 54 11.11 3.04 -5.07
CA ILE A 54 10.43 4.34 -5.22
C ILE A 54 10.48 5.13 -3.91
N HIS A 55 10.23 6.44 -3.98
CA HIS A 55 10.08 7.29 -2.81
C HIS A 55 8.76 8.07 -2.84
N PHE A 56 7.98 7.99 -1.77
CA PHE A 56 6.75 8.75 -1.54
C PHE A 56 7.06 10.07 -0.84
N LYS A 57 6.45 11.14 -1.34
CA LYS A 57 6.44 12.44 -0.67
C LYS A 57 5.39 12.41 0.43
N MET A 58 5.63 13.15 1.51
CA MET A 58 4.67 13.28 2.62
C MET A 58 3.26 13.67 2.15
N ARG A 59 3.15 14.57 1.16
CA ARG A 59 1.85 14.98 0.58
C ARG A 59 1.13 13.87 -0.16
N GLU A 60 1.85 12.89 -0.71
CA GLU A 60 1.26 11.72 -1.36
C GLU A 60 0.71 10.79 -0.28
N ILE A 61 1.51 10.48 0.76
CA ILE A 61 1.12 9.62 1.89
C ILE A 61 -0.16 10.13 2.57
N VAL A 62 -0.25 11.44 2.82
CA VAL A 62 -1.43 12.06 3.45
C VAL A 62 -2.66 12.02 2.54
N LYS A 63 -2.48 11.95 1.22
CA LYS A 63 -3.58 11.88 0.24
C LYS A 63 -4.09 10.47 -0.01
N LEU A 64 -3.34 9.43 0.35
CA LEU A 64 -3.74 8.04 0.17
C LEU A 64 -4.96 7.74 1.03
N ALA A 65 -6.15 7.68 0.41
CA ALA A 65 -7.39 7.36 1.10
C ALA A 65 -7.69 5.85 1.13
N ASN A 66 -7.26 5.11 0.12
CA ASN A 66 -7.53 3.67 -0.04
C ASN A 66 -6.40 2.96 -0.81
N VAL A 67 -6.48 1.63 -0.89
CA VAL A 67 -5.52 0.78 -1.60
C VAL A 67 -5.49 1.08 -3.10
N GLY A 68 -6.62 1.46 -3.71
CA GLY A 68 -6.70 1.84 -5.13
C GLY A 68 -5.82 3.04 -5.46
N GLU A 69 -5.89 4.11 -4.66
CA GLU A 69 -5.04 5.28 -4.82
C GLU A 69 -3.56 4.97 -4.58
N LEU A 70 -3.26 4.03 -3.68
CA LEU A 70 -1.92 3.53 -3.46
C LEU A 70 -1.39 2.80 -4.70
N CYS A 71 -2.20 1.91 -5.30
CA CYS A 71 -1.86 1.25 -6.56
C CYS A 71 -1.58 2.26 -7.67
N ASP A 72 -2.44 3.28 -7.79
CA ASP A 72 -2.32 4.31 -8.83
C ASP A 72 -1.07 5.17 -8.65
N THR A 73 -0.70 5.46 -7.39
CA THR A 73 0.49 6.23 -7.08
C THR A 73 1.75 5.44 -7.39
N ILE A 74 1.78 4.14 -7.07
CA ILE A 74 2.89 3.25 -7.42
C ILE A 74 3.02 3.16 -8.94
N LEU A 75 1.92 2.90 -9.65
CA LEU A 75 1.90 2.79 -11.11
C LEU A 75 2.44 4.05 -11.79
N LYS A 76 2.11 5.24 -11.27
CA LYS A 76 2.63 6.53 -11.77
C LYS A 76 4.11 6.76 -11.50
N LYS A 77 4.69 6.13 -10.47
CA LYS A 77 6.10 6.29 -10.08
C LYS A 77 7.02 5.31 -10.81
N ILE A 78 6.52 4.13 -11.16
CA ILE A 78 7.26 3.10 -11.88
C ILE A 78 7.10 3.18 -13.41
N ALA A 79 6.23 4.07 -13.91
CA ALA A 79 6.07 4.40 -15.32
C ALA A 79 7.10 5.46 -15.76
#